data_AF-A0A401MCH7-F1
#
_entry.id   AF-A0A401MCH7-F1
#
_cell.length_a   1.000
_cell.length_b   1.000
_cell.length_c   1.000
_cell.angle_alpha   90.00
_cell.angle_beta   90.00
_cell.angle_gamma   90.00
#
_symmetry.space_group_name_H-M   'P 1'
#
loop_
_entity.id
_entity.type
_entity.pdbx_description
1 polymer ?
#
loop_
_entity_poly.entity_id
_entity_poly.type
_entity_poly.pdbx_seq_one_letter_code
_entity_poly.pdbx_strand_id
1 'polypeptide(L)'
;MTYTRPPHFDPLPPGEAVRELVRRYLHAYGPSTAAFFAKWLAAPGGWAGGLFGELAAAGEIEEGVFEGTRAWVVAGDTAFPDEPVRGVRLLPYFDAYGIAAQPRELLFPGEAYRRALAGGQAGNYPVLLVDGVVAGVWHQRRQGRRTTVTVEPLGKLTARQERELGKQAARVGEVLEARAELLIGEVTVGPHA
;
A
#
# COMPACT_ATOMS: atom_id res chain seq x y z
N MET A 1 -23.76 -3.79 -1.88
CA MET A 1 -22.90 -4.57 -2.77
C MET A 1 -22.90 -6.00 -2.23
N THR A 2 -23.67 -6.89 -2.84
CA THR A 2 -23.69 -8.30 -2.41
C THR A 2 -22.46 -8.96 -3.03
N TYR A 3 -21.52 -9.40 -2.21
CA TYR A 3 -20.40 -10.20 -2.68
C TYR A 3 -20.96 -11.55 -3.13
N THR A 4 -21.30 -11.66 -4.41
CA THR A 4 -21.72 -12.95 -4.98
C THR A 4 -20.48 -13.80 -5.13
N ARG A 5 -20.47 -14.98 -4.50
CA ARG A 5 -19.45 -16.01 -4.73
C ARG A 5 -19.20 -16.11 -6.25
N PRO A 6 -17.93 -16.06 -6.71
CA PRO A 6 -17.63 -16.25 -8.12
C PRO A 6 -18.32 -17.54 -8.60
N PRO A 7 -19.13 -17.49 -9.67
CA PRO A 7 -20.07 -18.56 -9.98
C PRO A 7 -19.35 -19.88 -10.32
N HIS A 8 -18.08 -19.84 -10.72
CA HIS A 8 -17.29 -21.02 -11.06
C HIS A 8 -15.82 -20.81 -10.65
N PHE A 9 -15.36 -21.51 -9.61
CA PHE A 9 -13.94 -21.73 -9.38
C PHE A 9 -13.73 -23.11 -8.78
N ASP A 10 -12.63 -23.76 -9.15
CA ASP A 10 -12.19 -25.02 -8.55
C ASP A 10 -11.19 -24.67 -7.42
N PRO A 11 -11.55 -24.88 -6.14
CA PRO A 11 -10.67 -24.55 -5.02
C PRO A 11 -9.44 -25.46 -5.01
N LEU A 12 -8.27 -24.88 -4.79
CA LEU A 12 -7.08 -25.67 -4.46
C LEU A 12 -7.30 -26.46 -3.15
N PRO A 13 -6.68 -27.64 -3.00
CA PRO A 13 -6.62 -28.33 -1.70
C PRO A 13 -6.14 -27.37 -0.60
N PRO A 14 -6.70 -27.40 0.63
CA PRO A 14 -6.42 -26.39 1.64
C PRO A 14 -4.93 -26.15 1.94
N GLY A 15 -4.12 -27.23 1.99
CA GLY A 15 -2.68 -27.12 2.21
C GLY A 15 -1.96 -26.40 1.07
N GLU A 16 -2.32 -26.68 -0.18
CA GLU A 16 -1.79 -26.01 -1.36
C GLU A 16 -2.25 -24.56 -1.44
N ALA A 17 -3.51 -24.29 -1.11
CA ALA A 17 -4.10 -22.95 -1.12
C ALA A 17 -3.37 -22.01 -0.15
N VAL A 18 -3.08 -22.48 1.07
CA VAL A 18 -2.37 -21.69 2.09
C VAL A 18 -0.92 -21.41 1.68
N ARG A 19 -0.24 -22.40 1.09
CA ARG A 19 1.12 -22.23 0.57
C ARG A 19 1.18 -21.22 -0.57
N GLU A 20 0.22 -21.29 -1.49
CA GLU A 20 0.07 -20.32 -2.57
C GLU A 20 -0.24 -18.91 -2.04
N LEU A 21 -1.05 -18.80 -0.98
CA LEU A 21 -1.33 -17.52 -0.33
C LEU A 21 -0.06 -16.86 0.22
N VAL A 22 0.82 -17.63 0.86
CA VAL A 22 2.10 -17.11 1.36
C VAL A 22 2.99 -16.63 0.21
N ARG A 23 3.13 -17.42 -0.86
CA ARG A 23 3.94 -17.01 -2.02
C ARG A 23 3.41 -15.72 -2.66
N ARG A 24 2.10 -15.60 -2.87
CA ARG A 24 1.49 -14.38 -3.42
C ARG A 24 1.64 -13.19 -2.49
N TYR A 25 1.54 -13.41 -1.19
CA TYR A 25 1.80 -12.36 -0.20
C TYR A 25 3.25 -11.87 -0.27
N LEU A 26 4.23 -12.78 -0.30
CA LEU A 26 5.65 -12.41 -0.38
C LEU A 26 6.01 -11.76 -1.72
N HIS A 27 5.41 -12.19 -2.83
CA HIS A 27 5.64 -11.56 -4.11
C HIS A 27 5.07 -10.12 -4.17
N ALA A 28 3.92 -9.88 -3.52
CA ALA A 28 3.27 -8.56 -3.55
C ALA A 28 3.79 -7.59 -2.48
N TYR A 29 4.15 -8.10 -1.30
CA TYR A 29 4.46 -7.29 -0.11
C TYR A 29 5.80 -7.66 0.55
N GLY A 30 6.57 -8.55 -0.07
CA GLY A 30 7.90 -8.93 0.40
C GLY A 30 8.98 -7.92 -0.02
N PRO A 31 10.20 -8.04 0.55
CA PRO A 31 10.57 -8.97 1.62
C PRO A 31 9.78 -8.75 2.91
N SER A 32 9.32 -9.83 3.56
CA SER A 32 8.43 -9.72 4.74
C SER A 32 8.69 -10.82 5.78
N THR A 33 7.97 -10.79 6.90
CA THR A 33 8.12 -11.75 7.99
C THR A 33 6.84 -12.55 8.20
N ALA A 34 6.95 -13.73 8.82
CA ALA A 34 5.78 -14.50 9.26
C ALA A 34 4.87 -13.68 10.20
N ALA A 35 5.44 -12.78 11.01
CA ALA A 35 4.69 -11.90 11.90
C ALA A 35 3.86 -10.86 11.12
N PHE A 36 4.42 -10.26 10.07
CA PHE A 36 3.68 -9.33 9.21
C PHE A 36 2.62 -10.04 8.37
N PHE A 37 2.90 -11.24 7.88
CA PHE A 37 1.89 -12.08 7.24
C PHE A 37 0.73 -12.41 8.19
N ALA A 38 1.03 -12.84 9.42
CA ALA A 38 0.02 -13.12 10.43
C ALA A 38 -0.85 -11.88 10.73
N LYS A 39 -0.23 -10.70 10.86
CA LYS A 39 -0.93 -9.43 11.05
C LYS A 39 -1.83 -9.09 9.86
N TRP A 40 -1.34 -9.25 8.64
CA TRP A 40 -2.10 -8.99 7.40
C TRP A 40 -3.31 -9.93 7.27
N LEU A 41 -3.14 -11.21 7.57
CA LEU A 41 -4.20 -12.22 7.49
C LEU A 41 -5.14 -12.22 8.71
N ALA A 42 -4.81 -11.46 9.76
CA ALA A 42 -5.43 -11.56 11.08
C ALA A 42 -5.40 -12.99 11.65
N ALA A 43 -4.25 -13.65 11.55
CA ALA A 43 -4.00 -15.03 11.97
C ALA A 43 -3.04 -15.12 13.17
N PRO A 44 -3.00 -16.25 13.90
CA PRO A 44 -2.05 -16.45 14.99
C PRO A 44 -0.59 -16.48 14.51
N GLY A 45 0.29 -15.75 15.21
CA GLY A 45 1.71 -15.66 14.84
C GLY A 45 2.45 -17.00 14.86
N GLY A 46 2.15 -17.87 15.84
CA GLY A 46 2.76 -19.21 15.92
C GLY A 46 2.41 -20.11 14.72
N TRP A 47 1.17 -20.02 14.24
CA TRP A 47 0.73 -20.75 13.05
C TRP A 47 1.47 -20.26 11.79
N ALA A 48 1.58 -18.95 11.61
CA ALA A 48 2.33 -18.39 10.49
C ALA A 48 3.83 -18.74 10.56
N GLY A 49 4.41 -18.77 11.76
CA GLY A 49 5.81 -19.17 11.96
C GLY A 49 6.06 -20.62 11.55
N GLY A 50 5.20 -21.55 11.96
CA GLY A 50 5.28 -22.95 11.54
C GLY A 50 5.14 -23.11 10.03
N LEU A 51 4.15 -22.44 9.44
CA LEU A 51 3.92 -22.45 8.00
C LEU A 51 5.14 -21.95 7.21
N PHE A 52 5.72 -20.81 7.58
CA PHE A 52 6.93 -20.29 6.92
C PHE A 52 8.12 -21.26 7.08
N GLY A 53 8.26 -21.90 8.24
CA GLY A 53 9.28 -22.94 8.45
C GLY A 53 9.12 -24.12 7.49
N GLU A 54 7.88 -24.59 7.26
CA GLU A 54 7.60 -25.66 6.30
C GLU A 54 7.91 -25.26 4.85
N LEU A 55 7.55 -24.04 4.43
CA LEU A 55 7.87 -23.53 3.09
C LEU A 55 9.39 -23.35 2.90
N ALA A 56 10.09 -22.88 3.92
CA ALA A 56 11.54 -22.72 3.88
C ALA A 56 12.25 -24.08 3.79
N ALA A 57 11.82 -25.07 4.57
CA ALA A 57 12.35 -26.43 4.52
C ALA A 57 12.11 -27.11 3.16
N ALA A 58 11.00 -26.75 2.48
CA ALA A 58 10.68 -27.21 1.13
C ALA A 58 11.39 -26.41 0.01
N GLY A 59 12.14 -25.35 0.35
CA GLY A 59 12.85 -24.51 -0.62
C GLY A 59 11.95 -23.60 -1.45
N GLU A 60 10.72 -23.31 -0.99
CA GLU A 60 9.77 -22.44 -1.69
C GLU A 60 9.95 -20.96 -1.37
N ILE A 61 10.58 -20.67 -0.23
CA ILE A 61 10.94 -19.33 0.20
C ILE A 61 12.39 -19.35 0.68
N GLU A 62 13.06 -18.22 0.53
CA GLU A 62 14.44 -18.06 0.97
C GLU A 62 14.59 -16.82 1.84
N GLU A 63 15.57 -16.86 2.74
CA GLU A 63 15.82 -15.79 3.69
C GLU A 63 16.80 -14.77 3.11
N GLY A 64 16.47 -13.50 3.29
CA GLY A 64 17.32 -12.35 3.03
C GLY A 64 17.32 -11.37 4.20
N VAL A 65 17.95 -10.22 3.98
CA VAL A 65 17.96 -9.11 4.93
C VAL A 65 17.24 -7.93 4.30
N PHE A 66 16.26 -7.38 5.01
CA PHE A 66 15.56 -6.16 4.63
C PHE A 66 15.54 -5.22 5.83
N GLU A 67 16.06 -4.00 5.64
CA GLU A 67 16.12 -2.96 6.69
C GLU A 67 16.75 -3.48 8.00
N GLY A 68 17.85 -4.23 7.86
CA GLY A 68 18.61 -4.80 8.97
C GLY A 68 17.94 -5.98 9.69
N THR A 69 16.79 -6.46 9.20
CA THR A 69 16.03 -7.56 9.81
C THR A 69 15.94 -8.76 8.85
N ARG A 70 15.90 -9.98 9.42
CA ARG A 70 15.63 -11.21 8.65
C ARG A 70 14.25 -11.12 8.02
N ALA A 71 14.19 -11.36 6.72
CA ALA A 71 12.95 -11.35 5.94
C ALA A 71 12.95 -12.49 4.93
N TRP A 72 11.76 -12.89 4.51
CA TRP A 72 11.52 -13.94 3.54
C TRP A 72 11.10 -13.33 2.21
N VAL A 73 11.54 -13.97 1.13
CA VAL A 73 11.07 -13.76 -0.24
C VAL A 73 10.70 -15.10 -0.85
N VAL A 74 9.95 -15.08 -1.95
CA VAL A 74 9.76 -16.30 -2.75
C VAL A 74 11.13 -16.75 -3.27
N ALA A 75 11.41 -18.06 -3.25
CA ALA A 75 12.69 -18.56 -3.74
C ALA A 75 12.92 -18.13 -5.19
N GLY A 76 14.06 -17.49 -5.47
CA GLY A 76 14.41 -16.94 -6.78
C GLY A 76 13.86 -15.54 -7.05
N ASP A 77 13.03 -14.96 -6.18
CA ASP A 77 12.50 -13.59 -6.27
C ASP A 77 13.36 -12.61 -5.45
N THR A 78 14.67 -12.63 -5.70
CA THR A 78 15.68 -11.86 -4.96
C THR A 78 16.21 -10.64 -5.73
N ALA A 79 15.75 -10.44 -6.96
CA ALA A 79 16.20 -9.34 -7.81
C ALA A 79 15.46 -8.03 -7.46
N PHE A 80 16.04 -7.26 -6.55
CA PHE A 80 15.56 -5.91 -6.21
C PHE A 80 16.39 -4.86 -6.94
N PRO A 81 15.78 -3.91 -7.67
CA PRO A 81 16.51 -2.82 -8.30
C PRO A 81 17.18 -1.91 -7.25
N ASP A 82 18.46 -1.61 -7.44
CA ASP A 82 19.18 -0.63 -6.60
C ASP A 82 18.77 0.83 -6.90
N GLU A 83 18.11 1.07 -8.04
CA GLU A 83 17.66 2.41 -8.37
C GLU A 83 16.55 2.87 -7.40
N PRO A 84 16.70 4.05 -6.78
CA PRO A 84 15.64 4.60 -5.94
C PRO A 84 14.32 4.71 -6.70
N VAL A 85 13.22 4.35 -6.04
CA VAL A 85 11.88 4.58 -6.56
C VAL A 85 11.69 6.08 -6.80
N ARG A 86 11.08 6.46 -7.93
CA ARG A 86 10.82 7.85 -8.27
C ARG A 86 9.36 8.10 -8.63
N GLY A 87 8.88 9.27 -8.22
CA GLY A 87 7.70 9.92 -8.75
C GLY A 87 6.58 10.10 -7.75
N VAL A 88 5.50 10.74 -8.23
CA VAL A 88 4.33 11.10 -7.41
C VAL A 88 3.13 10.20 -7.69
N ARG A 89 2.43 9.75 -6.62
CA ARG A 89 1.14 9.04 -6.72
C ARG A 89 0.12 9.59 -5.73
N LEU A 90 -1.15 9.63 -6.14
CA LEU A 90 -2.29 9.86 -5.26
C LEU A 90 -3.00 8.53 -5.06
N LEU A 91 -2.84 7.92 -3.88
CA LEU A 91 -3.50 6.66 -3.56
C LEU A 91 -4.84 6.91 -2.86
N PRO A 92 -5.93 6.26 -3.30
CA PRO A 92 -7.23 6.41 -2.66
C PRO A 92 -7.27 5.77 -1.27
N TYR A 93 -8.39 5.96 -0.58
CA TYR A 93 -8.68 5.20 0.63
C TYR A 93 -8.53 3.69 0.41
N PHE A 94 -7.95 3.03 1.41
CA PHE A 94 -7.83 1.58 1.47
C PHE A 94 -7.06 0.94 0.31
N ASP A 95 -6.22 1.72 -0.37
CA ASP A 95 -5.30 1.17 -1.36
C ASP A 95 -4.40 0.10 -0.72
N ALA A 96 -4.23 -1.03 -1.41
CA ALA A 96 -3.51 -2.18 -0.89
C ALA A 96 -2.06 -1.86 -0.53
N TYR A 97 -1.41 -0.95 -1.28
CA TYR A 97 -0.05 -0.49 -0.97
C TYR A 97 0.00 0.17 0.40
N GLY A 98 -0.95 1.06 0.66
CA GLY A 98 -1.09 1.75 1.93
C GLY A 98 -1.59 0.86 3.06
N ILE A 99 -2.41 -0.17 2.82
CA ILE A 99 -3.00 -0.99 3.88
C ILE A 99 -2.07 -2.13 4.32
N ALA A 100 -1.45 -2.82 3.37
CA ALA A 100 -0.67 -4.02 3.64
C ALA A 100 0.77 -3.72 4.08
N ALA A 101 1.28 -2.50 3.84
CA ALA A 101 2.67 -2.14 4.13
C ALA A 101 3.07 -2.39 5.59
N GLN A 102 4.19 -3.09 5.74
CA GLN A 102 4.92 -3.30 7.00
C GLN A 102 6.44 -3.27 6.73
N PRO A 103 7.25 -2.85 7.70
CA PRO A 103 6.86 -2.11 8.90
C PRO A 103 6.25 -0.74 8.54
N ARG A 104 5.32 -0.27 9.36
CA ARG A 104 4.45 0.85 9.01
C ARG A 104 5.22 2.16 8.89
N GLU A 105 6.25 2.30 9.71
CA GLU A 105 7.06 3.49 9.92
C GLU A 105 7.92 3.82 8.70
N LEU A 106 8.25 2.83 7.86
CA LEU A 106 9.00 3.05 6.63
C LEU A 106 8.14 3.71 5.55
N LEU A 107 6.88 3.27 5.42
CA LEU A 107 5.95 3.88 4.47
C LEU A 107 5.38 5.21 5.01
N PHE A 108 5.17 5.29 6.33
CA PHE A 108 4.61 6.47 7.00
C PHE A 108 5.62 7.06 7.98
N PRO A 109 6.64 7.78 7.51
CA PRO A 109 7.66 8.34 8.39
C PRO A 109 7.14 9.55 9.19
N GLY A 110 7.49 9.61 10.48
CA GLY A 110 7.35 10.80 11.31
C GLY A 110 5.94 11.40 11.34
N GLU A 111 5.79 12.62 10.81
CA GLU A 111 4.51 13.32 10.79
C GLU A 111 3.47 12.66 9.88
N ALA A 112 3.91 11.99 8.81
CA ALA A 112 3.02 11.29 7.88
C ALA A 112 2.20 10.20 8.60
N TYR A 113 2.81 9.49 9.55
CA TYR A 113 2.10 8.51 10.38
C TYR A 113 0.93 9.15 11.12
N ARG A 114 1.18 10.25 11.84
CA ARG A 114 0.17 10.93 12.64
C ARG A 114 -0.93 11.52 11.76
N ARG A 115 -0.54 12.21 10.69
CA ARG A 115 -1.47 12.94 9.82
C ARG A 115 -2.37 12.00 9.01
N ALA A 116 -1.81 10.94 8.44
CA ALA A 116 -2.56 10.02 7.57
C ALA A 116 -3.36 8.98 8.36
N LEU A 117 -2.81 8.46 9.46
CA LEU A 117 -3.40 7.31 10.17
C LEU A 117 -4.20 7.70 11.40
N ALA A 118 -3.89 8.82 12.05
CA ALA A 118 -4.48 9.25 13.32
C ALA A 118 -4.57 8.12 14.38
N GLY A 119 -3.60 7.19 14.37
CA GLY A 119 -3.54 6.05 15.30
C GLY A 119 -4.29 4.78 14.87
N GLY A 120 -5.01 4.78 13.74
CA GLY A 120 -5.74 3.63 13.21
C GLY A 120 -5.02 2.85 12.10
N GLN A 121 -5.42 1.60 11.87
CA GLN A 121 -4.85 0.74 10.81
C GLN A 121 -5.31 1.14 9.40
N ALA A 122 -6.55 1.60 9.25
CA ALA A 122 -7.18 1.79 7.95
C ALA A 122 -6.89 3.15 7.27
N GLY A 123 -6.20 4.07 7.97
CA GLY A 123 -5.93 5.42 7.49
C GLY A 123 -7.18 6.30 7.44
N ASN A 124 -7.06 7.55 7.89
CA ASN A 124 -8.17 8.50 7.91
C ASN A 124 -8.25 9.34 6.64
N TYR A 125 -7.24 9.28 5.78
CA TYR A 125 -7.13 10.05 4.56
C TYR A 125 -6.51 9.24 3.41
N PRO A 126 -6.88 9.51 2.15
CA PRO A 126 -6.10 9.19 0.96
C PRO A 126 -4.70 9.80 1.06
N VAL A 127 -3.70 9.12 0.52
CA VAL A 127 -2.29 9.51 0.73
C VAL A 127 -1.62 10.00 -0.54
N LEU A 128 -0.78 11.01 -0.38
CA LEU A 128 0.20 11.45 -1.36
C LEU A 128 1.48 10.62 -1.15
N LEU A 129 1.94 9.94 -2.19
CA LEU A 129 3.27 9.34 -2.21
C LEU A 129 4.23 10.22 -3.01
N VAL A 130 5.46 10.33 -2.48
CA VAL A 130 6.63 10.82 -3.20
C VAL A 130 7.71 9.76 -3.07
N ASP A 131 8.22 9.29 -4.21
CA ASP A 131 9.31 8.32 -4.29
C ASP A 131 9.05 7.04 -3.47
N GLY A 132 7.78 6.60 -3.48
CA GLY A 132 7.31 5.40 -2.78
C GLY A 132 6.89 5.60 -1.32
N VAL A 133 7.13 6.78 -0.74
CA VAL A 133 6.88 7.04 0.70
C VAL A 133 5.76 8.05 0.88
N VAL A 134 4.96 7.91 1.94
CA VAL A 134 3.88 8.86 2.24
C VAL A 134 4.46 10.22 2.62
N ALA A 135 4.11 11.23 1.83
CA ALA A 135 4.59 12.60 1.95
C ALA A 135 3.46 13.61 2.17
N GLY A 136 2.23 13.14 2.38
CA GLY A 136 1.07 14.00 2.59
C GLY A 136 -0.24 13.24 2.48
N VAL A 137 -1.32 14.01 2.52
CA VAL A 137 -2.68 13.51 2.35
C VAL A 137 -3.38 14.27 1.24
N TRP A 138 -4.47 13.73 0.73
CA TRP A 138 -5.30 14.43 -0.24
C TRP A 138 -6.78 14.13 -0.03
N HIS A 139 -7.64 14.95 -0.62
CA HIS A 139 -9.08 14.73 -0.66
C HIS A 139 -9.63 15.23 -1.98
N GLN A 140 -10.76 14.66 -2.41
CA GLN A 140 -11.47 15.12 -3.60
C GLN A 140 -12.93 15.43 -3.31
N ARG A 141 -13.38 16.56 -3.84
CA ARG A 141 -14.77 17.00 -3.77
C ARG A 141 -15.35 17.18 -5.17
N ARG A 142 -16.34 16.36 -5.51
CA ARG A 142 -17.06 16.45 -6.78
C ARG A 142 -18.16 17.52 -6.73
N GLN A 143 -18.27 18.29 -7.81
CA GLN A 143 -19.37 19.23 -8.07
C GLN A 143 -19.79 19.11 -9.55
N GLY A 144 -20.86 18.34 -9.81
CA GLY A 144 -21.32 18.07 -11.17
C GLY A 144 -20.26 17.37 -12.03
N ARG A 145 -19.80 18.05 -13.10
CA ARG A 145 -18.75 17.58 -14.01
C ARG A 145 -17.34 18.06 -13.63
N ARG A 146 -17.19 18.67 -12.46
CA ARG A 146 -15.89 19.12 -11.93
C ARG A 146 -15.55 18.35 -10.67
N THR A 147 -14.27 18.16 -10.41
CA THR A 147 -13.77 17.64 -9.14
C THR A 147 -12.59 18.48 -8.67
N THR A 148 -12.64 19.00 -7.45
CA THR A 148 -11.50 19.66 -6.82
C THR A 148 -10.70 18.60 -6.09
N VAL A 149 -9.42 18.47 -6.42
CA VAL A 149 -8.45 17.59 -5.78
C VAL A 149 -7.56 18.48 -4.90
N THR A 150 -7.78 18.44 -3.60
CA THR A 150 -6.96 19.16 -2.61
C THR A 150 -5.86 18.23 -2.12
N VAL A 151 -4.61 18.68 -2.18
CA VAL A 151 -3.44 17.91 -1.73
C VAL A 151 -2.70 18.73 -0.68
N GLU A 152 -2.42 18.10 0.46
CA GLU A 152 -1.64 18.64 1.58
C GLU A 152 -0.31 17.89 1.67
N PRO A 153 0.77 18.40 1.03
CA PRO A 153 2.12 17.90 1.24
C PRO A 153 2.62 18.27 2.65
N LEU A 154 3.32 17.34 3.30
CA LEU A 154 4.02 17.56 4.58
C LEU A 154 5.43 18.14 4.39
N GLY A 155 5.84 18.37 3.14
CA GLY A 155 7.11 18.97 2.79
C GLY A 155 7.02 19.72 1.46
N LYS A 156 8.05 20.51 1.14
CA LYS A 156 8.09 21.25 -0.12
C LYS A 156 8.28 20.28 -1.28
N LEU A 157 7.38 20.35 -2.26
CA LEU A 157 7.54 19.62 -3.51
C LEU A 157 8.51 20.37 -4.42
N THR A 158 9.32 19.62 -5.16
CA THR A 158 10.10 20.17 -6.27
C THR A 158 9.17 20.54 -7.43
N ALA A 159 9.61 21.46 -8.30
CA ALA A 159 8.85 21.79 -9.52
C ALA A 159 8.56 20.58 -10.41
N ARG A 160 9.41 19.54 -10.38
CA ARG A 160 9.15 18.27 -11.06
C ARG A 160 7.99 17.52 -10.41
N GLN A 161 8.02 17.37 -9.09
CA GLN A 161 6.97 16.68 -8.33
C GLN A 161 5.63 17.42 -8.43
N GLU A 162 5.60 18.75 -8.44
CA GLU A 162 4.38 19.52 -8.68
C GLU A 162 3.78 19.26 -10.07
N ARG A 163 4.61 19.19 -11.12
CA ARG A 163 4.15 18.82 -12.46
C ARG A 163 3.60 17.38 -12.51
N GLU A 164 4.26 16.44 -11.83
CA GLU A 164 3.77 15.06 -11.72
C GLU A 164 2.48 14.97 -10.91
N LEU A 165 2.35 15.75 -9.84
CA LEU A 165 1.12 15.87 -9.05
C LEU A 165 -0.05 16.37 -9.90
N GLY A 166 0.18 17.37 -10.76
CA GLY A 166 -0.80 17.83 -11.73
C GLY A 166 -1.31 16.71 -12.65
N LYS A 167 -0.43 15.81 -13.09
CA LYS A 167 -0.82 14.63 -13.89
C LYS A 167 -1.64 13.64 -13.06
N GLN A 168 -1.29 13.42 -11.79
CA GLN A 168 -2.07 12.55 -10.89
C GLN A 168 -3.48 13.12 -10.65
N ALA A 169 -3.61 14.44 -10.43
CA ALA A 169 -4.92 15.08 -10.27
C ALA A 169 -5.77 14.96 -11.55
N ALA A 170 -5.16 15.16 -12.73
CA ALA A 170 -5.84 14.92 -14.00
C ALA A 170 -6.32 13.47 -14.14
N ARG A 171 -5.50 12.49 -13.74
CA ARG A 171 -5.86 11.07 -13.74
C ARG A 171 -7.04 10.76 -12.82
N VAL A 172 -7.11 11.38 -11.65
CA VAL A 172 -8.29 11.29 -10.77
C VAL A 172 -9.53 11.83 -11.50
N GLY A 173 -9.41 12.94 -12.22
CA GLY A 173 -10.47 13.47 -13.07
C GLY A 173 -10.95 12.49 -14.14
N GLU A 174 -10.01 11.86 -14.87
CA GLU A 174 -10.33 10.83 -15.88
C GLU A 174 -11.12 9.66 -15.28
N VAL A 175 -10.63 9.09 -14.17
CA VAL A 175 -11.28 7.95 -13.49
C VAL A 175 -12.67 8.30 -12.99
N LEU A 176 -12.85 9.53 -12.51
CA LEU A 176 -14.13 10.03 -12.05
C LEU A 176 -15.00 10.57 -13.19
N GLU A 177 -14.55 10.59 -14.44
CA GLU A 177 -15.26 11.23 -15.55
C GLU A 177 -15.66 12.69 -15.25
N ALA A 178 -14.72 13.45 -14.68
CA ALA A 178 -14.88 14.86 -14.31
C ALA A 178 -13.63 15.68 -14.65
N ARG A 179 -13.81 16.97 -14.93
CA ARG A 179 -12.69 17.90 -15.05
C ARG A 179 -12.07 18.13 -13.67
N ALA A 180 -10.83 17.71 -13.48
CA ALA A 180 -10.09 17.93 -12.26
C ALA A 180 -9.50 19.34 -12.17
N GLU A 181 -9.51 19.89 -10.96
CA GLU A 181 -8.80 21.09 -10.56
C GLU A 181 -7.93 20.76 -9.34
N LEU A 182 -6.64 21.02 -9.44
CA LEU A 182 -5.69 20.77 -8.36
C LEU A 182 -5.58 22.00 -7.45
N LEU A 183 -5.74 21.79 -6.15
CA LEU A 183 -5.43 22.76 -5.10
C LEU A 183 -4.35 22.18 -4.19
N ILE A 184 -3.29 22.95 -3.94
CA ILE A 184 -2.25 22.58 -2.96
C ILE A 184 -2.48 23.41 -1.71
N GLY A 185 -2.72 22.75 -0.58
CA GLY A 185 -3.07 23.39 0.69
C GLY A 185 -3.62 22.38 1.70
N GLU A 186 -3.94 22.87 2.89
CA GLU A 186 -4.45 22.03 3.98
C GLU A 186 -5.77 21.33 3.63
N VAL A 187 -5.85 20.02 3.90
CA VAL A 187 -7.05 19.21 3.79
C VAL A 187 -7.84 19.36 5.10
N THR A 188 -8.81 20.27 5.09
CA THR A 188 -9.62 20.65 6.27
C THR A 188 -10.85 19.78 6.50
N VAL A 189 -11.12 18.81 5.62
CA VAL A 189 -12.26 17.90 5.76
C VAL A 189 -12.03 16.84 6.84
N GLY A 190 -13.11 16.38 7.46
CA GLY A 190 -13.06 15.31 8.46
C GLY A 190 -12.58 13.98 7.87
N PRO A 191 -12.14 13.03 8.72
CA PRO A 191 -11.82 11.67 8.29
C PRO A 191 -12.94 11.03 7.47
N HIS A 192 -12.61 10.32 6.39
CA HIS A 192 -13.57 9.61 5.53
C HIS A 192 -14.67 10.50 4.90
N ALA A 193 -14.46 11.82 4.85
CA ALA A 193 -15.32 12.76 4.15
C ALA A 193 -15.11 12.77 2.63
#